data_AF-A0A137PAL4-F1
#
_entry.id   AF-A0A137PAL4-F1
#
_cell.length_a   1.000
_cell.length_b   1.000
_cell.length_c   1.000
_cell.angle_alpha   90.00
_cell.angle_beta   90.00
_cell.angle_gamma   90.00
#
_symmetry.space_group_name_H-M   'P 1'
#
loop_
_entity.id
_entity.type
_entity.pdbx_description
1 polymer ?
#
loop_
_entity_poly.entity_id
_entity_poly.type
_entity_poly.pdbx_seq_one_letter_code
_entity_poly.pdbx_strand_id
1 'polypeptide(L)' 'FECTECPMTFNRKNSLRRHTQLHRGEKPFHCTACSKSFSRLDIFKRHKISKKC' A
#
# COMPACT_ATOMS: atom_id res chain seq x y z
N PHE A 1 18.03 -2.10 -3.72
CA PHE A 1 17.00 -1.44 -4.53
C PHE A 1 16.72 -0.08 -3.91
N GLU A 2 16.99 1.00 -4.64
CA GLU A 2 16.99 2.37 -4.09
C GLU A 2 15.76 3.14 -4.55
N CYS A 3 15.25 4.02 -3.68
CA CYS A 3 14.19 4.95 -4.05
C CYS A 3 14.79 6.18 -4.74
N THR A 4 14.15 6.65 -5.81
CA THR A 4 14.60 7.85 -6.54
C THR A 4 14.07 9.15 -5.93
N GLU A 5 13.07 9.06 -5.06
CA GLU A 5 12.39 10.22 -4.45
C GLU A 5 12.82 10.46 -3.00
N CYS A 6 13.53 9.52 -2.37
CA CYS A 6 14.08 9.69 -1.03
C CYS A 6 15.31 8.77 -0.80
N PRO A 7 16.10 8.98 0.28
CA PRO A 7 17.31 8.21 0.55
C PRO A 7 17.06 6.75 1.01
N MET A 8 15.82 6.26 0.96
CA MET A 8 15.47 4.94 1.45
C MET A 8 15.94 3.84 0.50
N THR A 9 16.58 2.82 1.06
CA THR A 9 17.01 1.63 0.33
C THR A 9 16.31 0.39 0.86
N PHE A 10 16.08 -0.57 -0.04
CA PHE A 10 15.34 -1.79 0.24
C PHE A 10 16.11 -3.01 -0.26
N ASN A 11 16.05 -4.08 0.51
CA ASN A 11 16.63 -5.38 0.17
C ASN A 11 15.79 -6.19 -0.84
N ARG A 12 14.57 -5.77 -1.17
CA ARG A 12 13.66 -6.47 -2.09
C ARG A 12 12.95 -5.49 -3.03
N LYS A 13 12.83 -5.85 -4.31
CA LYS A 13 12.13 -5.05 -5.34
C LYS A 13 10.67 -4.78 -4.97
N ASN A 14 9.96 -5.77 -4.42
CA ASN A 14 8.57 -5.59 -3.98
C ASN A 14 8.44 -4.59 -2.82
N SER A 15 9.43 -4.53 -1.93
CA SER A 15 9.45 -3.55 -0.84
C SER A 15 9.63 -2.13 -1.39
N LEU A 16 10.57 -1.94 -2.33
CA LEU A 16 10.74 -0.67 -3.04
C LEU A 16 9.46 -0.28 -3.79
N ARG A 17 8.88 -1.19 -4.59
CA ARG A 17 7.65 -0.91 -5.36
C ARG A 17 6.48 -0.46 -4.47
N ARG A 18 6.32 -1.11 -3.31
CA ARG A 18 5.29 -0.74 -2.34
C ARG A 18 5.58 0.62 -1.71
N HIS A 19 6.84 0.92 -1.44
CA HIS A 19 7.26 2.20 -0.91
C HIS A 19 7.04 3.34 -1.92
N THR A 20 7.40 3.15 -3.19
CA THR A 20 7.16 4.15 -4.26
C THR A 20 5.68 4.44 -4.47
N GLN A 21 4.80 3.50 -4.13
CA GLN A 21 3.35 3.72 -4.20
C GLN A 21 2.85 4.71 -3.14
N LEU A 22 3.58 4.89 -2.04
CA LEU A 22 3.29 5.91 -1.02
C LEU A 22 3.58 7.32 -1.55
N HIS A 23 4.67 7.49 -2.30
CA HIS A 23 5.04 8.74 -2.92
C HIS A 23 3.97 9.25 -3.89
N ARG A 24 3.41 8.34 -4.69
CA ARG A 24 2.33 8.65 -5.63
C ARG A 24 0.95 8.82 -4.98
N GLY A 25 0.83 8.51 -3.69
CA GLY A 25 -0.46 8.48 -3.00
C GLY A 25 -1.44 7.44 -3.56
N GLU A 26 -0.97 6.51 -4.39
CA GLU A 26 -1.81 5.51 -5.04
C GLU A 26 -2.38 4.54 -3.99
N LYS A 27 -3.71 4.47 -3.90
CA LYS A 27 -4.43 3.53 -3.03
C LYS A 27 -5.39 2.69 -3.85
N PRO A 28 -4.89 1.75 -4.69
CA PRO A 28 -5.72 1.01 -5.63
C PRO A 28 -6.77 0.10 -4.98
N PHE A 29 -6.65 -0.17 -3.67
CA PHE A 29 -7.56 -1.06 -2.95
C PHE A 29 -8.59 -0.25 -2.17
N HIS A 30 -9.80 -0.14 -2.69
CA HIS A 30 -10.89 0.61 -2.08
C HIS A 30 -11.92 -0.34 -1.43
N CYS A 31 -12.33 -0.01 -0.21
CA CYS A 31 -13.47 -0.66 0.42
C CYS A 31 -14.77 0.05 0.03
N THR A 32 -15.64 -0.65 -0.69
CA THR A 32 -16.93 -0.11 -1.16
C THR A 32 -17.94 0.09 -0.03
N ALA A 33 -17.72 -0.48 1.15
CA ALA A 33 -18.64 -0.39 2.28
C ALA A 33 -18.36 0.77 3.25
N CYS A 34 -17.12 1.27 3.34
CA CYS A 34 -16.75 2.35 4.25
C CYS A 34 -15.83 3.42 3.63
N SER A 35 -15.67 3.42 2.31
CA SER A 35 -14.86 4.37 1.53
C SER A 35 -13.37 4.44 1.93
N LYS A 36 -12.89 3.53 2.79
CA LYS A 36 -11.47 3.44 3.17
C LYS A 36 -10.65 2.91 1.99
N SER A 37 -9.53 3.55 1.74
CA SER A 37 -8.62 3.20 0.64
C SER A 37 -7.26 2.78 1.19
N PHE A 38 -6.66 1.74 0.61
CA PHE A 38 -5.43 1.13 1.07
C PHE A 38 -4.41 1.05 -0.06
N SER A 39 -3.14 1.30 0.24
CA SER A 39 -2.01 1.13 -0.69
C SER A 39 -1.52 -0.33 -0.77
N ARG A 40 -2.08 -1.22 0.06
CA ARG A 40 -1.59 -2.58 0.26
C ARG A 40 -2.70 -3.61 0.27
N LEU A 41 -2.54 -4.65 -0.55
CA LEU A 41 -3.51 -5.75 -0.68
C LEU A 41 -3.67 -6.55 0.62
N ASP A 42 -2.59 -6.82 1.34
CA ASP A 42 -2.63 -7.59 2.59
C ASP A 42 -3.42 -6.85 3.68
N ILE A 43 -3.24 -5.52 3.77
CA ILE A 43 -3.99 -4.68 4.70
C ILE A 43 -5.47 -4.60 4.28
N PHE A 44 -5.75 -4.44 2.99
CA PHE A 44 -7.11 -4.43 2.46
C PHE A 44 -7.83 -5.76 2.73
N LYS A 45 -7.19 -6.90 2.46
CA LYS A 45 -7.76 -8.24 2.72
C LYS A 45 -8.10 -8.41 4.19
N ARG A 46 -7.19 -8.04 5.10
CA ARG A 46 -7.44 -8.08 6.55
C ARG A 46 -8.62 -7.20 6.94
N HIS A 47 -8.72 -6.00 6.37
CA HIS A 47 -9.85 -5.10 6.60
C HIS A 47 -11.18 -5.73 6.14
N LYS A 48 -11.23 -6.33 4.93
CA LYS A 48 -12.45 -7.00 4.44
C LYS A 48 -12.89 -8.16 5.31
N ILE A 49 -11.94 -8.96 5.80
CA ILE A 49 -12.24 -10.17 6.60
C ILE A 49 -12.67 -9.80 8.03
N SER A 50 -12.10 -8.75 8.60
CA SER A 50 -12.36 -8.34 9.99
C SER A 50 -13.79 -7.84 10.26
N LYS A 51 -14.68 -7.75 9.24
CA LYS A 51 -16.02 -7.11 9.30
C LYS A 51 -16.07 -5.69 9.90
N LYS A 52 -14.91 -5.07 10.18
CA LYS A 52 -14.76 -3.67 10.61
C LYS A 52 -14.74 -2.78 9.37
N CYS A 53 -15.88 -2.67 8.70
CA CYS A 53 -16.19 -1.45 7.98
C CYS A 53 -16.57 -0.38 9.01
#